data_AF-A0A3D3M4M1-F1
#
_entry.id   AF-A0A3D3M4M1-F1
#
_cell.length_a   1.000
_cell.length_b   1.000
_cell.length_c   1.000
_cell.angle_alpha   90.00
_cell.angle_beta   90.00
_cell.angle_gamma   90.00
#
_symmetry.space_group_name_H-M   'P 1'
#
loop_
_entity.id
_entity.type
_entity.pdbx_description
1 polymer ?
#
loop_
_entity_poly.entity_id
_entity_poly.type
_entity_poly.pdbx_seq_one_letter_code
_entity_poly.pdbx_strand_id
1 'polypeptide(L)'
;LLGEYVNRNYGGRYYGKAQNLARQLRLAYDGLFEDYDLLLMPTLPLRATPLPAADAPLPEVLDRAFEMLGNTCGFDATGHPAMSIPCACRDGLPVGMQLVGRYFAEGQIYRAAYAFERATEWERR
;
A
#
# COMPACT_ATOMS: atom_id res chain seq x y z
N LEU A 1 3.29 23.20 1.15
CA LEU A 1 3.34 21.73 0.96
C LEU A 1 4.74 21.31 0.54
N LEU A 2 5.21 20.12 0.91
CA LEU A 2 6.56 19.61 0.60
C LEU A 2 6.90 19.70 -0.89
N GLY A 3 5.97 19.34 -1.78
CA GLY A 3 6.19 19.41 -3.23
C GLY A 3 6.55 20.81 -3.73
N GLU A 4 5.89 21.85 -3.22
CA GLU A 4 6.21 23.25 -3.58
C GLU A 4 7.58 23.68 -3.05
N TYR A 5 7.92 23.29 -1.81
CA TYR A 5 9.26 23.56 -1.26
C TYR A 5 10.34 22.90 -2.12
N VAL A 6 10.18 21.63 -2.50
CA VAL A 6 11.15 20.92 -3.33
C VAL A 6 11.26 21.57 -4.70
N ASN A 7 10.15 21.96 -5.32
CA ASN A 7 10.15 22.61 -6.62
C ASN A 7 10.85 23.98 -6.57
N ARG A 8 10.58 24.81 -5.56
CA ARG A 8 11.24 26.13 -5.43
C ARG A 8 12.73 26.05 -5.18
N ASN A 9 13.18 25.09 -4.37
CA ASN A 9 14.58 25.01 -3.93
C ASN A 9 15.45 24.11 -4.82
N TYR A 10 14.84 23.14 -5.53
CA TYR A 10 15.57 22.13 -6.30
C TYR A 10 15.01 21.94 -7.72
N GLY A 11 14.00 22.71 -8.12
CA GLY A 11 13.30 22.55 -9.39
C GLY A 11 12.69 21.16 -9.55
N GLY A 12 12.54 20.74 -10.80
CA GLY A 12 12.06 19.40 -11.15
C GLY A 12 13.09 18.27 -10.97
N ARG A 13 14.30 18.53 -10.44
CA ARG A 13 15.40 17.56 -10.45
C ARG A 13 15.05 16.25 -9.75
N TYR A 14 14.54 16.35 -8.51
CA TYR A 14 14.20 15.15 -7.73
C TYR A 14 12.93 14.49 -8.24
N TYR A 15 11.97 15.28 -8.73
CA TYR A 15 10.77 14.75 -9.35
C TYR A 15 11.09 13.92 -10.61
N GLY A 16 11.94 14.44 -11.51
CA GLY A 16 12.38 13.71 -12.70
C GLY A 16 13.13 12.41 -12.36
N LYS A 17 13.98 12.43 -11.33
CA LYS A 17 14.62 11.20 -10.81
C LYS A 17 13.61 10.19 -10.28
N ALA A 18 12.62 10.65 -9.51
CA ALA A 18 11.57 9.80 -8.97
C ALA A 18 10.73 9.15 -10.08
N GLN A 19 10.39 9.89 -11.14
CA GLN A 19 9.66 9.34 -12.30
C GLN A 19 10.47 8.26 -13.03
N ASN A 20 11.78 8.45 -13.19
CA ASN A 20 12.66 7.42 -13.77
C ASN A 20 12.69 6.13 -12.92
N LEU A 21 12.75 6.27 -11.60
CA LEU A 21 12.71 5.15 -10.66
C LEU A 21 11.33 4.46 -10.64
N ALA A 22 10.24 5.22 -10.68
CA ALA A 22 8.89 4.67 -10.71
C ALA A 22 8.66 3.79 -11.95
N ARG A 23 9.23 4.15 -13.10
CA ARG A 23 9.21 3.30 -14.30
C ARG A 23 9.98 1.99 -14.09
N GLN A 24 11.12 2.02 -13.42
CA GLN A 24 11.89 0.81 -13.10
C GLN A 24 11.14 -0.08 -12.12
N LEU A 25 10.53 0.51 -11.09
CA LEU A 25 9.71 -0.21 -10.12
C LEU A 25 8.50 -0.86 -10.80
N ARG A 26 7.85 -0.18 -11.75
CA ARG A 26 6.75 -0.75 -12.53
C ARG A 26 7.20 -2.00 -13.28
N LEU A 27 8.32 -1.92 -14.01
CA LEU A 27 8.87 -3.06 -14.75
C LEU A 27 9.23 -4.23 -13.83
N ALA A 28 9.71 -3.95 -12.62
CA ALA A 28 10.00 -5.00 -11.64
C ALA A 28 8.74 -5.75 -11.20
N TYR A 29 7.63 -5.05 -10.96
CA TYR A 29 6.35 -5.71 -10.67
C TYR A 29 5.75 -6.41 -11.89
N ASP A 30 5.81 -5.79 -13.08
CA ASP A 30 5.37 -6.41 -14.34
C ASP A 30 6.07 -7.76 -14.56
N GLY A 31 7.38 -7.84 -14.30
CA GLY A 31 8.14 -9.09 -14.39
C GLY A 31 7.68 -10.18 -13.42
N LEU A 32 7.18 -9.83 -12.23
CA LEU A 32 6.59 -10.82 -11.32
C LEU A 32 5.28 -11.39 -11.88
N PHE A 33 4.53 -10.62 -12.66
CA PHE A 33 3.28 -11.07 -13.26
C PHE A 33 3.48 -11.99 -14.48
N GLU A 34 4.74 -12.25 -14.89
CA GLU A 34 5.06 -13.32 -15.83
C GLU A 34 4.91 -14.70 -15.18
N ASP A 35 5.20 -14.80 -13.87
CA ASP A 35 5.19 -16.05 -13.11
C ASP A 35 3.97 -16.19 -12.17
N TYR A 36 3.36 -15.07 -11.78
CA TYR A 36 2.28 -15.03 -10.78
C TYR A 36 1.05 -14.27 -11.26
N ASP A 37 -0.16 -14.77 -10.96
CA ASP A 37 -1.40 -14.06 -11.31
C ASP A 37 -1.68 -12.85 -10.40
N LEU A 38 -1.26 -12.94 -9.14
CA LEU A 38 -1.47 -11.94 -8.09
C LEU A 38 -0.27 -11.91 -7.14
N LEU A 39 -0.01 -10.74 -6.57
CA LEU A 39 0.87 -10.57 -5.40
C LEU A 39 0.02 -10.40 -4.15
N LEU A 40 0.48 -10.99 -3.04
CA LEU A 40 -0.19 -10.97 -1.75
C LEU A 40 0.78 -10.49 -0.68
N MET A 41 0.34 -9.54 0.14
CA MET A 41 1.11 -9.03 1.28
C MET A 41 0.17 -8.46 2.35
N PRO A 42 0.64 -8.24 3.60
CA PRO A 42 -0.13 -7.43 4.56
C PRO A 42 -0.39 -6.04 3.98
N THR A 43 -1.61 -5.51 4.12
CA THR A 43 -1.92 -4.15 3.67
C THR A 43 -1.10 -3.14 4.46
N LEU A 44 -1.15 -3.25 5.80
CA LEU A 44 -0.39 -2.40 6.72
C LEU A 44 0.52 -3.29 7.59
N PRO A 45 1.71 -2.80 7.97
CA PRO A 45 2.62 -3.52 8.86
C PRO A 45 2.20 -3.47 10.33
N LEU A 46 1.12 -2.74 10.65
CA LEU A 46 0.65 -2.45 11.99
C LEU A 46 -0.89 -2.47 12.03
N ARG A 47 -1.44 -2.78 13.21
CA ARG A 47 -2.86 -2.60 13.53
C ARG A 47 -3.12 -1.15 13.94
N ALA A 48 -4.38 -0.76 14.04
CA ALA A 48 -4.75 0.56 14.52
C ALA A 48 -4.03 0.91 15.84
N THR A 49 -3.32 2.04 15.83
CA THR A 49 -2.66 2.59 17.02
C THR A 49 -3.53 3.69 17.64
N PRO A 50 -3.34 4.02 18.92
CA PRO A 50 -3.97 5.20 19.51
C PRO A 50 -3.65 6.47 18.72
N LEU A 51 -4.57 7.42 18.74
CA LEU A 51 -4.32 8.75 18.19
C LEU A 51 -3.20 9.43 19.00
N PRO A 52 -2.31 10.20 18.36
CA PRO A 52 -1.38 11.05 19.09
C PRO A 52 -2.15 12.07 19.94
N ALA A 53 -1.52 12.53 21.03
CA ALA A 53 -2.08 13.59 21.85
C ALA A 53 -2.26 14.89 21.05
N ALA A 54 -3.18 15.75 21.48
CA ALA A 54 -3.46 17.01 20.77
C ALA A 54 -2.25 17.96 20.73
N ASP A 55 -1.35 17.84 21.70
CA ASP A 55 -0.09 18.58 21.84
C ASP A 55 1.15 17.74 21.49
N ALA A 56 0.96 16.60 20.82
CA ALA A 56 2.06 15.73 20.40
C ALA A 56 3.08 16.51 19.54
N PRO A 57 4.39 16.24 19.72
CA PRO A 57 5.43 16.91 18.98
C PRO A 57 5.34 16.56 17.48
N LEU A 58 5.68 17.53 16.62
CA LEU A 58 5.57 17.36 15.16
C LEU A 58 6.23 16.07 14.61
N PRO A 59 7.43 15.65 15.07
CA PRO A 59 8.01 14.38 14.64
C PRO A 59 7.11 13.17 14.89
N GLU A 60 6.46 13.10 16.06
CA GLU A 60 5.53 12.00 16.38
C GLU A 60 4.33 12.01 15.43
N VAL A 61 3.75 13.19 15.18
CA VAL A 61 2.62 13.34 14.25
C VAL A 61 3.00 12.88 12.85
N LEU A 62 4.21 13.22 12.39
CA LEU A 62 4.72 12.80 11.08
C LEU A 62 4.97 11.29 11.03
N ASP A 63 5.60 10.71 12.04
CA ASP A 63 5.85 9.27 12.10
C ASP A 63 4.53 8.49 12.06
N ARG A 64 3.56 8.85 12.91
CA ARG A 64 2.21 8.26 12.92
C ARG A 64 1.48 8.41 11.58
N ALA A 65 1.71 9.49 10.84
CA ALA A 65 1.05 9.75 9.57
C ALA A 65 1.61 8.94 8.38
N PHE A 66 2.86 8.44 8.47
CA PHE A 66 3.54 7.80 7.34
C PHE A 66 4.02 6.36 7.60
N GLU A 67 4.09 5.92 8.86
CA GLU A 67 4.62 4.59 9.24
C GLU A 67 3.87 3.40 8.62
N MET A 68 2.62 3.60 8.22
CA MET A 68 1.77 2.53 7.69
C MET A 68 1.91 2.29 6.17
N LEU A 69 2.55 3.21 5.44
CA LEU A 69 2.46 3.25 3.96
C LEU A 69 3.38 2.28 3.21
N GLY A 70 4.27 1.55 3.92
CA GLY A 70 5.37 0.82 3.30
C GLY A 70 4.99 -0.13 2.17
N ASN A 71 3.82 -0.78 2.27
CA ASN A 71 3.33 -1.72 1.26
C ASN A 71 2.33 -1.12 0.27
N THR A 72 1.76 0.06 0.52
CA THR A 72 0.66 0.61 -0.30
C THR A 72 1.17 1.63 -1.32
N CYS A 73 2.05 2.54 -0.91
CA CYS A 73 2.45 3.69 -1.72
C CYS A 73 3.20 3.33 -3.02
N GLY A 74 3.84 2.16 -3.05
CA GLY A 74 4.49 1.63 -4.26
C GLY A 74 3.47 1.38 -5.38
N PHE A 75 2.24 1.00 -5.05
CA PHE A 75 1.20 0.71 -6.03
C PHE A 75 0.53 1.97 -6.57
N ASP A 76 0.47 3.06 -5.79
CA ASP A 76 0.10 4.39 -6.30
C ASP A 76 1.13 4.92 -7.32
N ALA A 77 2.43 4.76 -7.01
CA ALA A 77 3.51 5.23 -7.87
C ALA A 77 3.61 4.41 -9.17
N THR A 78 3.39 3.10 -9.07
CA THR A 78 3.48 2.22 -10.23
C THR A 78 2.20 2.29 -11.04
N GLY A 79 1.03 2.25 -10.42
CA GLY A 79 -0.29 2.27 -11.06
C GLY A 79 -0.96 0.89 -11.16
N HIS A 80 -0.40 -0.13 -10.51
CA HIS A 80 -1.01 -1.46 -10.46
C HIS A 80 -2.28 -1.46 -9.62
N PRO A 81 -3.36 -2.15 -10.04
CA PRO A 81 -4.55 -2.29 -9.21
C PRO A 81 -4.23 -3.09 -7.95
N ALA A 82 -4.62 -2.55 -6.80
CA ALA A 82 -4.47 -3.18 -5.50
C ALA A 82 -5.79 -3.09 -4.72
N MET A 83 -6.15 -4.14 -4.00
CA MET A 83 -7.32 -4.19 -3.11
C MET A 83 -6.89 -4.71 -1.75
N SER A 84 -7.32 -4.02 -0.69
CA SER A 84 -7.24 -4.53 0.67
C SER A 84 -8.54 -5.22 1.05
N ILE A 85 -8.44 -6.44 1.58
CA ILE A 85 -9.55 -7.17 2.20
C ILE A 85 -9.20 -7.54 3.64
N PRO A 86 -10.17 -7.61 4.56
CA PRO A 86 -9.92 -8.09 5.92
C PRO A 86 -9.53 -9.58 5.91
N CYS A 87 -8.53 -9.95 6.72
CA CYS A 87 -8.02 -11.33 6.76
C CYS A 87 -7.89 -11.93 8.16
N ALA A 88 -7.99 -11.09 9.21
CA ALA A 88 -8.02 -11.50 10.61
C ALA A 88 -8.59 -10.37 11.49
N CYS A 89 -8.94 -10.70 12.74
CA CYS A 89 -9.26 -9.77 13.80
C CYS A 89 -8.48 -10.14 15.07
N ARG A 90 -7.56 -9.27 15.50
CA ARG A 90 -6.75 -9.48 16.71
C ARG A 90 -7.08 -8.43 17.74
N ASP A 91 -7.44 -8.84 18.95
CA ASP A 91 -7.81 -7.96 20.06
C ASP A 91 -8.91 -6.93 19.67
N GLY A 92 -9.87 -7.36 18.82
CA GLY A 92 -10.92 -6.48 18.31
C GLY A 92 -10.49 -5.52 17.19
N LEU A 93 -9.24 -5.62 16.72
CA LEU A 93 -8.69 -4.79 15.63
C LEU A 93 -8.52 -5.60 14.34
N PRO A 94 -9.11 -5.13 13.21
CA PRO A 94 -8.94 -5.79 11.91
C PRO A 94 -7.50 -5.78 11.40
N VAL A 95 -7.13 -6.84 10.68
CA VAL A 95 -5.88 -6.95 9.91
C VAL A 95 -6.23 -7.09 8.43
N GLY A 96 -5.53 -6.35 7.59
CA GLY A 96 -5.75 -6.33 6.14
C GLY A 96 -4.73 -7.16 5.36
N MET A 97 -5.22 -7.83 4.32
CA MET A 97 -4.42 -8.45 3.27
C MET A 97 -4.63 -7.68 1.97
N GLN A 98 -3.53 -7.26 1.36
CA GLN A 98 -3.50 -6.58 0.08
C GLN A 98 -3.26 -7.60 -1.04
N LEU A 99 -4.14 -7.57 -2.04
CA LEU A 99 -4.04 -8.31 -3.28
C LEU A 99 -3.74 -7.34 -4.42
N VAL A 100 -2.66 -7.58 -5.16
CA VAL A 100 -2.21 -6.71 -6.26
C VAL A 100 -2.20 -7.52 -7.55
N GLY A 101 -2.74 -6.94 -8.62
CA GLY A 101 -2.78 -7.55 -9.93
C GLY A 101 -2.02 -6.74 -10.98
N ARG A 102 -1.83 -7.36 -12.14
CA ARG A 102 -1.36 -6.64 -13.34
C ARG A 102 -2.38 -5.57 -13.76
N TYR A 103 -1.93 -4.65 -14.60
CA TYR A 103 -2.76 -3.62 -15.20
C TYR A 103 -4.07 -4.16 -15.79
N PHE A 104 -5.18 -3.50 -15.45
CA PHE A 104 -6.53 -3.79 -15.95
C PHE A 104 -7.04 -5.22 -15.67
N ALA A 105 -6.47 -5.89 -14.67
CA ALA A 105 -6.85 -7.24 -14.26
C ALA A 105 -7.57 -7.30 -12.91
N GLU A 106 -8.32 -6.26 -12.55
CA GLU A 106 -9.09 -6.16 -11.31
C GLU A 106 -10.05 -7.36 -11.13
N GLY A 107 -10.56 -7.92 -12.24
CA GLY A 107 -11.37 -9.13 -12.21
C GLY A 107 -10.68 -10.33 -11.53
N GLN A 108 -9.36 -10.45 -11.62
CA GLN A 108 -8.60 -11.50 -10.93
C GLN A 108 -8.53 -11.24 -9.43
N ILE A 109 -8.32 -9.98 -9.05
CA ILE A 109 -8.31 -9.53 -7.65
C ILE A 109 -9.66 -9.83 -7.00
N TYR A 110 -10.77 -9.46 -7.64
CA TYR A 110 -12.11 -9.71 -7.12
C TYR A 110 -12.42 -11.20 -6.95
N ARG A 111 -11.99 -12.04 -7.91
CA ARG A 111 -12.18 -13.49 -7.81
C ARG A 111 -11.40 -14.10 -6.65
N ALA A 112 -10.16 -13.68 -6.44
CA ALA A 112 -9.35 -14.14 -5.32
C ALA A 112 -9.90 -13.68 -3.97
N ALA A 113 -10.32 -12.42 -3.88
CA ALA A 113 -10.98 -11.87 -2.69
C ALA A 113 -12.24 -12.66 -2.34
N TYR A 114 -13.13 -12.87 -3.31
CA TYR A 114 -14.35 -13.65 -3.12
C TYR A 114 -14.05 -15.09 -2.67
N ALA A 115 -13.06 -15.75 -3.29
CA ALA A 115 -12.65 -17.09 -2.90
C ALA A 115 -12.12 -17.13 -1.45
N PHE A 116 -11.34 -16.14 -1.04
CA PHE A 116 -10.83 -16.03 0.33
C PHE A 116 -11.96 -15.85 1.36
N GLU A 117 -12.89 -14.92 1.10
CA GLU A 117 -14.05 -14.68 1.98
C GLU A 117 -14.95 -15.91 2.10
N ARG A 118 -15.12 -16.66 0.99
CA ARG A 118 -15.90 -17.91 0.99
C ARG A 118 -15.21 -19.06 1.73
N ALA A 119 -13.88 -19.07 1.76
CA ALA A 119 -13.10 -20.16 2.35
C ALA A 119 -12.72 -19.93 3.81
N THR A 120 -12.93 -18.71 4.32
CA THR A 120 -12.44 -18.33 5.65
C THR A 120 -13.49 -17.60 6.47
N GLU A 121 -13.49 -17.87 7.77
CA GLU A 121 -14.24 -17.11 8.76
C GLU A 121 -13.26 -16.17 9.45
N TRP A 122 -12.70 -15.23 8.66
CA TRP A 122 -11.56 -14.40 9.07
C TRP A 122 -11.83 -13.59 10.35
N GLU A 123 -13.09 -13.24 10.63
CA GLU A 123 -13.49 -12.52 11.84
C GLU A 123 -13.18 -13.29 13.13
N ARG A 124 -13.15 -14.63 13.07
CA ARG A 124 -12.84 -15.51 14.20
C ARG A 124 -11.35 -15.82 14.33
N ARG A 125 -10.53 -15.34 13.40
CA ARG A 125 -9.08 -15.55 13.39
C ARG A 125 -8.40 -14.39 14.04
#